data_AF-A0A9N9BBE7-F1
#
_entry.id   AF-A0A9N9BBE7-F1
#
_cell.length_a   1.000
_cell.length_b   1.000
_cell.length_c   1.000
_cell.angle_alpha   90.00
_cell.angle_beta   90.00
_cell.angle_gamma   90.00
#
_symmetry.space_group_name_H-M   'P 1'
#
loop_
_entity.id
_entity.type
_entity.pdbx_description
1 polymer ?
#
loop_
_entity_poly.entity_id
_entity_poly.type
_entity_poly.pdbx_seq_one_letter_code
_entity_poly.pdbx_strand_id
1 'polypeptide(L)'
;MKRQKPPRKNPHPVRSPSKEDFSDSSINFTCQVYNIYMQNPRLLLDSNTVHSYSRSKHENLVKSSIDKTKPPLQLQKPVSRLLHEIESLEYNQGLLDHIKRPKIIWKGMPHDIRNESYFEMLHHVEAQVVSTLRMTPIQYLNTKLAILSVAREFEDRGLSFRKVDAQRAVRIDVNKACKLWEFFHDVGWF
;
A
#
# COMPACT_ATOMS: atom_id res chain seq x y z
N MET A 1 6.60 -41.00 -29.85
CA MET A 1 6.56 -40.84 -28.37
C MET A 1 5.82 -39.55 -28.04
N LYS A 2 4.59 -39.62 -27.50
CA LYS A 2 3.76 -38.43 -27.21
C LYS A 2 4.09 -37.89 -25.82
N ARG A 3 4.53 -36.63 -25.71
CA ARG A 3 4.84 -35.96 -24.43
C ARG A 3 3.54 -35.64 -23.69
N GLN A 4 3.38 -36.15 -22.47
CA GLN A 4 2.25 -35.80 -21.60
C GLN A 4 2.46 -34.44 -20.93
N LYS A 5 1.40 -33.62 -20.85
CA LYS A 5 1.42 -32.31 -20.20
C LYS A 5 1.35 -32.47 -18.67
N PRO A 6 2.03 -31.62 -17.88
CA PRO A 6 1.97 -31.69 -16.43
C PRO A 6 0.56 -31.32 -15.90
N PRO A 7 0.12 -31.90 -14.77
CA PRO A 7 -1.19 -31.65 -14.20
C PRO A 7 -1.33 -30.19 -13.73
N ARG A 8 -2.52 -29.59 -13.92
CA ARG A 8 -2.82 -28.23 -13.47
C ARG A 8 -2.89 -28.19 -11.94
N LYS A 9 -2.34 -27.13 -11.33
CA LYS A 9 -2.21 -26.95 -9.87
C LYS A 9 -3.52 -26.76 -9.09
N ASN A 10 -4.67 -26.65 -9.76
CA ASN A 10 -5.96 -26.66 -9.09
C ASN A 10 -6.94 -27.49 -9.93
N PRO A 11 -7.47 -28.62 -9.39
CA PRO A 11 -8.70 -29.19 -9.92
C PRO A 11 -9.83 -28.16 -9.72
N HIS A 12 -10.95 -28.32 -10.45
CA HIS A 12 -12.13 -27.45 -10.33
C HIS A 12 -12.44 -27.12 -8.85
N PRO A 13 -12.95 -25.91 -8.53
CA PRO A 13 -13.27 -25.54 -7.17
C PRO A 13 -14.13 -26.62 -6.52
N VAL A 14 -13.60 -27.24 -5.47
CA VAL A 14 -14.27 -28.33 -4.75
C VAL A 14 -15.49 -27.72 -4.08
N ARG A 15 -16.64 -28.39 -4.24
CA ARG A 15 -17.89 -28.01 -3.57
C ARG A 15 -17.62 -28.01 -2.06
N SER A 16 -18.09 -27.00 -1.33
CA SER A 16 -17.94 -26.95 0.12
C SER A 16 -18.42 -28.27 0.77
N PRO A 17 -17.72 -28.80 1.80
CA PRO A 17 -18.12 -30.02 2.47
C PRO A 17 -19.59 -29.97 2.89
N SER A 18 -20.33 -31.06 2.68
CA SER A 18 -21.68 -31.23 3.20
C SER A 18 -21.68 -31.12 4.73
N LYS A 19 -22.82 -30.70 5.30
CA LYS A 19 -22.97 -30.46 6.74
C LYS A 19 -22.72 -31.69 7.63
N GLU A 20 -22.52 -32.86 7.05
CA GLU A 20 -22.52 -34.16 7.73
C GLU A 20 -21.10 -34.70 7.98
N ASP A 21 -20.06 -34.10 7.38
CA ASP A 21 -18.68 -34.61 7.44
C ASP A 21 -17.78 -33.91 8.50
N PHE A 22 -18.37 -33.35 9.57
CA PHE A 22 -17.61 -32.60 10.57
C PHE A 22 -17.12 -33.51 11.71
N SER A 23 -15.84 -33.90 11.65
CA SER A 23 -15.12 -34.46 12.81
C SER A 23 -14.66 -33.35 13.77
N ASP A 24 -14.65 -33.70 15.06
CA ASP A 24 -14.55 -32.85 16.25
C ASP A 24 -13.17 -32.18 16.49
N SER A 25 -12.36 -32.02 15.44
CA SER A 25 -10.97 -31.54 15.57
C SER A 25 -10.63 -30.36 14.64
N SER A 26 -11.64 -29.72 14.05
CA SER A 26 -11.44 -28.49 13.27
C SER A 26 -11.74 -27.24 14.10
N ILE A 27 -10.75 -26.36 14.29
CA ILE A 27 -10.96 -25.01 14.85
C ILE A 27 -11.68 -24.18 13.77
N ASN A 28 -13.00 -24.34 13.71
CA ASN A 28 -13.89 -23.56 12.87
C ASN A 28 -14.76 -22.69 13.77
N PHE A 29 -14.41 -21.41 13.93
CA PHE A 29 -15.26 -20.44 14.61
C PHE A 29 -16.43 -20.08 13.70
N THR A 30 -17.52 -20.85 13.78
CA THR A 30 -18.78 -20.48 13.15
C THR A 30 -19.44 -19.40 14.01
N CYS A 31 -19.25 -18.13 13.63
CA CYS A 31 -20.05 -17.05 14.21
C CYS A 31 -21.46 -17.16 13.60
N GLN A 32 -22.31 -17.96 14.23
CA GLN A 32 -23.74 -17.97 13.90
C GLN A 32 -24.37 -16.71 14.45
N VAL A 33 -24.31 -15.64 13.67
CA VAL A 33 -24.88 -14.32 13.97
C VAL A 33 -26.34 -14.44 14.44
N TYR A 34 -27.07 -15.44 13.92
CA TYR A 34 -28.44 -15.75 14.29
C TYR A 34 -28.63 -16.20 15.75
N ASN A 35 -27.66 -16.85 16.39
CA ASN A 35 -27.81 -17.33 17.78
C ASN A 35 -27.96 -16.18 18.77
N ILE A 36 -27.27 -15.06 18.51
CA ILE A 36 -27.36 -13.83 19.32
C ILE A 36 -28.79 -13.29 19.31
N TYR A 37 -29.43 -13.28 18.13
CA TYR A 37 -30.80 -12.79 17.97
C TYR A 37 -31.86 -13.81 18.39
N MET A 38 -31.55 -15.12 18.36
CA MET A 38 -32.45 -16.14 18.89
C MET A 38 -32.55 -16.07 20.41
N GLN A 39 -31.46 -15.73 21.11
CA GLN A 39 -31.47 -15.55 22.57
C GLN A 39 -32.19 -14.27 22.97
N ASN A 40 -32.08 -13.21 22.17
CA ASN A 40 -32.79 -11.96 22.43
C ASN A 40 -33.32 -11.33 21.13
N PRO A 41 -34.56 -11.66 20.72
CA PRO A 41 -35.13 -11.17 19.47
C PRO A 41 -35.41 -9.66 19.49
N ARG A 42 -35.39 -9.01 20.66
CA ARG A 42 -35.53 -7.55 20.77
C ARG A 42 -34.30 -6.79 20.23
N LEU A 43 -33.13 -7.44 20.17
CA LEU A 43 -31.92 -6.85 19.57
C LEU A 43 -32.08 -6.54 18.07
N LEU A 44 -33.05 -7.17 17.37
CA LEU A 44 -33.39 -6.85 15.99
C LEU A 44 -34.16 -5.53 15.86
N LEU A 45 -34.82 -5.10 16.95
CA LEU A 45 -35.70 -3.94 16.98
C LEU A 45 -35.01 -2.71 17.58
N ASP A 46 -33.92 -2.91 18.33
CA ASP A 46 -33.08 -1.81 18.82
C ASP A 46 -32.33 -1.17 17.65
N SER A 47 -32.96 -0.19 17.02
CA SER A 47 -32.35 0.71 16.02
C SER A 47 -31.17 1.52 16.58
N ASN A 48 -31.05 1.61 17.90
CA ASN A 48 -29.90 2.19 18.59
C ASN A 48 -28.71 1.24 18.74
N THR A 49 -28.88 -0.07 18.49
CA THR A 49 -27.76 -1.03 18.42
C THR A 49 -27.18 -1.05 17.00
N VAL A 50 -26.97 0.13 16.41
CA VAL A 50 -25.89 0.26 15.45
C VAL A 50 -24.66 -0.12 16.23
N HIS A 51 -24.18 -1.35 16.05
CA HIS A 51 -22.93 -1.79 16.64
C HIS A 51 -21.92 -0.69 16.35
N SER A 52 -21.48 -0.03 17.41
CA SER A 52 -20.24 0.69 17.46
C SER A 52 -19.11 -0.34 17.36
N TYR A 53 -19.08 -1.09 16.24
CA TYR A 53 -17.85 -1.10 15.49
C TYR A 53 -17.58 0.37 15.22
N SER A 54 -16.87 1.01 16.15
CA SER A 54 -16.00 2.12 15.85
C SER A 54 -14.95 1.57 14.88
N ARG A 55 -15.39 1.21 13.67
CA ARG A 55 -14.65 1.50 12.47
C ARG A 55 -14.55 3.00 12.56
N SER A 56 -13.46 3.49 13.17
CA SER A 56 -13.10 4.89 13.12
C SER A 56 -13.40 5.29 11.69
N LYS A 57 -14.37 6.20 11.54
CA LYS A 57 -14.88 6.59 10.24
C LYS A 57 -13.64 7.16 9.57
N HIS A 58 -12.95 6.35 8.76
CA HIS A 58 -11.67 6.75 8.22
C HIS A 58 -11.99 7.96 7.38
N GLU A 59 -11.61 9.14 7.88
CA GLU A 59 -11.76 10.35 7.13
C GLU A 59 -10.90 10.18 5.90
N ASN A 60 -11.55 10.06 4.74
CA ASN A 60 -10.84 9.94 3.49
C ASN A 60 -10.31 11.33 3.14
N LEU A 61 -9.16 11.69 3.69
CA LEU A 61 -8.47 12.94 3.37
C LEU A 61 -8.11 13.01 1.90
N VAL A 62 -7.61 11.89 1.39
CA VAL A 62 -7.33 11.74 -0.04
C VAL A 62 -8.62 11.39 -0.76
N LYS A 63 -9.34 12.43 -1.23
CA LYS A 63 -10.48 12.28 -2.14
C LYS A 63 -9.97 11.77 -3.50
N SER A 64 -9.88 10.46 -3.66
CA SER A 64 -9.42 9.85 -4.91
C SER A 64 -10.54 9.83 -5.95
N SER A 65 -10.93 11.01 -6.48
CA SER A 65 -11.48 11.10 -7.83
C SER A 65 -10.34 11.39 -8.79
N ILE A 66 -9.39 10.46 -8.86
CA ILE A 66 -8.36 10.51 -9.89
C ILE A 66 -9.04 10.03 -11.17
N ASP A 67 -9.40 10.98 -12.02
CA ASP A 67 -9.95 10.70 -13.33
C ASP A 67 -8.92 9.93 -14.17
N LYS A 68 -9.15 8.62 -14.31
CA LYS A 68 -8.28 7.67 -15.02
C LYS A 68 -8.22 7.94 -16.53
N THR A 69 -9.14 8.77 -17.05
CA THR A 69 -9.13 9.18 -18.47
C THR A 69 -8.08 10.26 -18.75
N LYS A 70 -7.57 10.93 -17.71
CA LYS A 70 -6.49 11.90 -17.85
C LYS A 70 -5.14 11.17 -17.92
N PRO A 71 -4.24 11.59 -18.82
CA PRO A 71 -2.91 11.00 -18.88
C PRO A 71 -2.21 11.07 -17.51
N PRO A 72 -1.27 10.14 -17.23
CA PRO A 72 -0.42 10.23 -16.03
C PRO A 72 0.15 11.65 -15.94
N LEU A 73 0.13 12.25 -14.75
CA LEU A 73 0.55 13.65 -14.57
C LEU A 73 1.95 13.82 -15.17
N GLN A 74 2.02 14.50 -16.32
CA GLN A 74 3.27 15.03 -16.83
C GLN A 74 3.77 16.08 -15.85
N LEU A 75 5.10 16.24 -15.78
CA LEU A 75 5.77 17.15 -14.85
C LEU A 75 5.17 18.57 -14.95
N GLN A 76 4.25 18.93 -14.05
CA GLN A 76 3.64 20.27 -14.08
C GLN A 76 4.53 21.31 -13.39
N LYS A 77 5.46 20.87 -12.53
CA LYS A 77 6.36 21.72 -11.77
C LYS A 77 7.80 21.54 -12.26
N PRO A 78 8.60 22.63 -12.36
CA PRO A 78 10.04 22.51 -12.61
C PRO A 78 10.69 21.70 -11.48
N VAL A 79 11.70 20.90 -11.82
CA VAL A 79 12.35 19.98 -10.84
C VAL A 79 12.99 20.74 -9.68
N SER A 80 13.50 21.95 -9.91
CA SER A 80 14.02 22.82 -8.85
C SER A 80 12.99 23.08 -7.76
N ARG A 81 11.74 23.37 -8.14
CA ARG A 81 10.65 23.55 -7.18
C ARG A 81 10.30 22.27 -6.44
N LEU A 82 10.37 21.14 -7.12
CA LEU A 82 10.13 19.82 -6.53
C LEU A 82 11.15 19.54 -5.42
N LEU A 83 12.45 19.72 -5.71
CA LEU A 83 13.51 19.49 -4.72
C LEU A 83 13.38 20.39 -3.51
N HIS A 84 13.09 21.68 -3.71
CA HIS A 84 12.83 22.61 -2.62
C HIS A 84 11.60 22.19 -1.78
N GLU A 85 10.52 21.74 -2.41
CA GLU A 85 9.35 21.22 -1.69
C GLU A 85 9.71 19.97 -0.87
N ILE A 86 10.56 19.08 -1.41
CA ILE A 86 11.07 17.93 -0.65
C ILE A 86 11.89 18.40 0.55
N GLU A 87 12.87 19.28 0.36
CA GLU A 87 13.72 19.79 1.46
C GLU A 87 12.89 20.46 2.56
N SER A 88 11.80 21.15 2.21
CA SER A 88 10.90 21.80 3.16
C SER A 88 10.08 20.85 4.04
N LEU A 89 10.03 19.54 3.73
CA LEU A 89 9.29 18.56 4.54
C LEU A 89 10.03 18.13 5.81
N GLU A 90 11.23 18.65 6.07
CA GLU A 90 12.02 18.47 7.32
C GLU A 90 12.18 17.01 7.79
N TYR A 91 12.15 16.05 6.87
CA TYR A 91 12.33 14.64 7.20
C TYR A 91 13.83 14.31 7.39
N ASN A 92 14.14 13.43 8.34
CA ASN A 92 15.51 13.09 8.66
C ASN A 92 16.12 12.15 7.60
N GLN A 93 16.84 12.73 6.64
CA GLN A 93 17.54 12.00 5.58
C GLN A 93 18.70 11.13 6.14
N GLY A 94 19.31 11.52 7.27
CA GLY A 94 20.39 10.77 7.91
C GLY A 94 19.99 9.38 8.40
N LEU A 95 18.68 9.11 8.55
CA LEU A 95 18.19 7.77 8.85
C LEU A 95 18.56 6.74 7.78
N LEU A 96 18.74 7.20 6.53
CA LEU A 96 19.13 6.32 5.44
C LEU A 96 20.58 5.82 5.55
N ASP A 97 21.48 6.55 6.21
CA ASP A 97 22.89 6.16 6.36
C ASP A 97 23.05 4.88 7.18
N HIS A 98 22.08 4.61 8.06
CA HIS A 98 22.05 3.39 8.86
C HIS A 98 21.52 2.16 8.09
N ILE A 99 20.92 2.37 6.92
CA ILE A 99 20.31 1.30 6.12
C ILE A 99 21.34 0.77 5.13
N LYS A 100 21.97 -0.36 5.47
CA LYS A 100 22.93 -1.01 4.58
C LYS A 100 22.29 -1.59 3.30
N ARG A 101 21.07 -2.14 3.42
CA ARG A 101 20.33 -2.77 2.31
C ARG A 101 18.82 -2.59 2.51
N PRO A 102 18.09 -1.98 1.56
CA PRO A 102 16.64 -1.85 1.66
C PRO A 102 15.96 -3.21 1.49
N LYS A 103 14.94 -3.50 2.31
CA LYS A 103 14.17 -4.75 2.28
C LYS A 103 13.10 -4.72 1.18
N ILE A 104 13.51 -4.50 -0.06
CA ILE A 104 12.59 -4.42 -1.21
C ILE A 104 12.79 -5.61 -2.15
N ILE A 105 11.70 -6.28 -2.46
CA ILE A 105 11.67 -7.41 -3.40
C ILE A 105 10.75 -7.05 -4.56
N TRP A 106 11.29 -7.12 -5.77
CA TRP A 106 10.55 -6.92 -7.01
C TRP A 106 10.88 -8.02 -8.03
N LYS A 107 9.94 -8.30 -8.93
CA LYS A 107 10.11 -9.36 -9.93
C LYS A 107 10.96 -8.86 -11.10
N GLY A 108 11.96 -9.67 -11.46
CA GLY A 108 12.86 -9.39 -12.60
C GLY A 108 14.16 -8.73 -12.17
N MET A 109 15.02 -8.46 -13.16
CA MET A 109 16.29 -7.78 -12.90
C MET A 109 16.07 -6.29 -12.61
N PRO A 110 16.86 -5.70 -11.70
CA PRO A 110 16.85 -4.26 -11.47
C PRO A 110 17.13 -3.47 -12.75
N HIS A 111 16.56 -2.27 -12.85
CA HIS A 111 16.79 -1.35 -13.95
C HIS A 111 18.04 -0.50 -13.65
N ASP A 112 18.97 -0.39 -14.60
CA ASP A 112 20.08 0.53 -14.46
C ASP A 112 19.60 1.98 -14.65
N ILE A 113 19.86 2.83 -13.66
CA ILE A 113 19.41 4.22 -13.58
C ILE A 113 20.58 5.21 -13.51
N ARG A 114 21.82 4.74 -13.64
CA ARG A 114 23.02 5.59 -13.48
C ARG A 114 23.10 6.74 -14.49
N ASN A 115 22.52 6.54 -15.67
CA ASN A 115 22.51 7.53 -16.75
C ASN A 115 21.20 8.34 -16.81
N GLU A 116 20.30 8.13 -15.85
CA GLU A 116 19.01 8.83 -15.82
C GLU A 116 19.15 10.22 -15.20
N SER A 117 18.35 11.16 -15.71
CA SER A 117 18.32 12.51 -15.15
C SER A 117 17.95 12.51 -13.67
N TYR A 118 18.63 13.36 -12.90
CA TYR A 118 18.42 13.54 -11.45
C TYR A 118 18.83 12.34 -10.58
N PHE A 119 19.61 11.40 -11.12
CA PHE A 119 20.18 10.30 -10.34
C PHE A 119 21.01 10.81 -9.14
N GLU A 120 21.79 11.87 -9.33
CA GLU A 120 22.67 12.45 -8.30
C GLU A 120 21.90 13.05 -7.11
N MET A 121 20.60 13.32 -7.27
CA MET A 121 19.74 13.84 -6.20
C MET A 121 19.20 12.73 -5.29
N LEU A 122 19.43 11.47 -5.65
CA LEU A 122 19.02 10.32 -4.84
C LEU A 122 20.12 9.93 -3.87
N HIS A 123 19.71 9.58 -2.65
CA HIS A 123 20.60 8.87 -1.75
C HIS A 123 20.92 7.46 -2.28
N HIS A 124 22.08 6.91 -1.93
CA HIS A 124 22.51 5.60 -2.43
C HIS A 124 21.51 4.47 -2.14
N VAL A 125 20.88 4.48 -0.96
CA VAL A 125 19.81 3.54 -0.60
C VAL A 125 18.58 3.74 -1.49
N GLU A 126 18.18 4.99 -1.72
CA GLU A 126 17.04 5.32 -2.57
C GLU A 126 17.30 4.89 -4.01
N ALA A 127 18.51 5.11 -4.53
CA ALA A 127 18.91 4.65 -5.86
C ALA A 127 18.76 3.12 -6.01
N GLN A 128 19.10 2.33 -4.99
CA GLN A 128 18.86 0.88 -4.99
C GLN A 128 17.37 0.54 -5.04
N VAL A 129 16.54 1.24 -4.28
CA VAL A 129 15.08 1.08 -4.28
C VAL A 129 14.50 1.39 -5.65
N VAL A 130 14.87 2.52 -6.24
CA VAL A 130 14.40 3.01 -7.54
C VAL A 130 14.78 2.04 -8.66
N SER A 131 16.05 1.58 -8.66
CA SER A 131 16.53 0.55 -9.57
C SER A 131 15.74 -0.75 -9.43
N THR A 132 15.53 -1.23 -8.20
CA THR A 132 14.77 -2.47 -7.91
C THR A 132 13.32 -2.37 -8.38
N LEU A 133 12.65 -1.24 -8.13
CA LEU A 133 11.26 -1.01 -8.55
C LEU A 133 11.10 -0.64 -10.03
N ARG A 134 12.21 -0.51 -10.77
CA ARG A 134 12.24 -0.18 -12.20
C ARG A 134 11.48 1.12 -12.46
N MET A 135 11.86 2.17 -11.74
CA MET A 135 11.34 3.53 -11.86
C MET A 135 12.47 4.47 -12.28
N THR A 136 12.14 5.61 -12.86
CA THR A 136 13.12 6.68 -13.10
C THR A 136 13.28 7.54 -11.84
N PRO A 137 14.45 8.18 -11.62
CA PRO A 137 14.67 9.07 -10.47
C PRO A 137 13.60 10.16 -10.37
N ILE A 138 13.23 10.78 -11.49
CA ILE A 138 12.19 11.81 -11.51
C ILE A 138 10.82 11.28 -11.08
N GLN A 139 10.46 10.05 -11.48
CA GLN A 139 9.21 9.43 -11.06
C GLN A 139 9.22 9.16 -9.56
N TYR A 140 10.35 8.71 -9.02
CA TYR A 140 10.54 8.50 -7.59
C TYR A 140 10.41 9.80 -6.79
N LEU A 141 11.12 10.86 -7.18
CA LEU A 141 11.08 12.15 -6.46
C LEU A 141 9.67 12.73 -6.37
N ASN A 142 8.90 12.69 -7.47
CA ASN A 142 7.49 13.10 -7.45
C ASN A 142 6.65 12.25 -6.49
N THR A 143 6.87 10.94 -6.48
CA THR A 143 6.14 10.00 -5.64
C THR A 143 6.52 10.18 -4.16
N LYS A 144 7.80 10.41 -3.87
CA LYS A 144 8.34 10.71 -2.54
C LYS A 144 7.66 11.95 -1.97
N LEU A 145 7.67 13.05 -2.72
CA LEU A 145 7.02 14.30 -2.33
C LEU A 145 5.54 14.08 -2.01
N ALA A 146 4.79 13.43 -2.92
CA ALA A 146 3.35 13.23 -2.76
C ALA A 146 2.99 12.33 -1.56
N ILE A 147 3.78 11.28 -1.31
CA ILE A 147 3.54 10.39 -0.15
C ILE A 147 3.87 11.11 1.14
N LEU A 148 5.02 11.79 1.22
CA LEU A 148 5.46 12.47 2.45
C LEU A 148 4.57 13.67 2.80
N SER A 149 4.13 14.46 1.80
CA SER A 149 3.23 15.58 2.04
C SER A 149 1.91 15.11 2.65
N VAL A 150 1.34 14.02 2.12
CA VAL A 150 0.10 13.43 2.66
C VAL A 150 0.35 12.79 4.03
N ALA A 151 1.48 12.11 4.23
CA ALA A 151 1.83 11.54 5.53
C ALA A 151 1.87 12.62 6.61
N ARG A 152 2.45 13.79 6.30
CA ARG A 152 2.49 14.92 7.22
C ARG A 152 1.10 15.47 7.53
N GLU A 153 0.23 15.62 6.54
CA GLU A 153 -1.16 16.03 6.77
C GLU A 153 -1.93 15.07 7.69
N PHE A 154 -1.61 13.77 7.65
CA PHE A 154 -2.17 12.78 8.57
C PHE A 154 -1.61 12.93 9.98
N GLU A 155 -0.30 13.13 10.11
CA GLU A 155 0.38 13.38 11.39
C GLU A 155 -0.17 14.63 12.09
N ASP A 156 -0.29 15.75 11.37
CA ASP A 156 -0.81 17.02 11.88
C ASP A 156 -2.26 16.89 12.41
N ARG A 157 -3.02 15.91 11.90
CA ARG A 157 -4.40 15.61 12.31
C ARG A 157 -4.50 14.49 13.33
N GLY A 158 -3.38 13.91 13.76
CA GLY A 158 -3.35 12.76 14.67
C GLY A 158 -3.97 11.49 14.09
N LEU A 159 -3.91 11.31 12.77
CA LEU A 159 -4.46 10.16 12.05
C LEU A 159 -3.36 9.20 11.61
N SER A 160 -3.67 7.90 11.60
CA SER A 160 -2.74 6.87 11.11
C SER A 160 -2.63 6.92 9.59
N PHE A 161 -1.43 7.10 9.05
CA PHE A 161 -1.17 7.02 7.61
C PHE A 161 -1.00 5.56 7.16
N ARG A 162 -1.89 5.05 6.30
CA ARG A 162 -1.86 3.64 5.87
C ARG A 162 -1.47 3.48 4.41
N LYS A 163 -1.12 2.24 4.04
CA LYS A 163 -0.84 1.85 2.64
C LYS A 163 -1.89 2.32 1.64
N VAL A 164 -3.17 2.18 1.97
CA VAL A 164 -4.28 2.59 1.08
C VAL A 164 -4.28 4.10 0.84
N ASP A 165 -3.91 4.88 1.84
CA ASP A 165 -3.88 6.34 1.77
C ASP A 165 -2.72 6.78 0.85
N ALA A 166 -1.54 6.15 1.00
CA ALA A 166 -0.40 6.35 0.11
C ALA A 166 -0.68 5.97 -1.35
N GLN A 167 -1.35 4.83 -1.58
CA GLN A 167 -1.77 4.41 -2.92
C GLN A 167 -2.66 5.44 -3.60
N ARG A 168 -3.54 6.10 -2.84
CA ARG A 168 -4.44 7.14 -3.36
C ARG A 168 -3.75 8.47 -3.60
N ALA A 169 -2.65 8.75 -2.90
CA ALA A 169 -1.88 9.99 -3.04
C ALA A 169 -1.12 10.07 -4.37
N VAL A 170 -0.82 8.92 -4.98
CA VAL A 170 0.10 8.84 -6.12
C VAL A 170 -0.57 8.32 -7.40
N ARG A 171 -0.06 8.76 -8.55
CA ARG A 171 -0.52 8.31 -9.88
C ARG A 171 0.47 7.35 -10.53
N ILE A 172 0.87 6.32 -9.79
CA ILE A 172 1.76 5.26 -10.27
C ILE A 172 1.10 3.89 -10.08
N ASP A 173 1.78 2.83 -10.51
CA ASP A 173 1.34 1.46 -10.23
C ASP A 173 1.12 1.24 -8.72
N VAL A 174 -0.02 0.65 -8.38
CA VAL A 174 -0.46 0.48 -6.99
C VAL A 174 0.51 -0.37 -6.18
N ASN A 175 1.16 -1.37 -6.79
CA ASN A 175 2.12 -2.23 -6.09
C ASN A 175 3.42 -1.49 -5.81
N LYS A 176 3.88 -0.66 -6.76
CA LYS A 176 5.05 0.23 -6.53
C LYS A 176 4.78 1.21 -5.40
N ALA A 177 3.59 1.81 -5.36
CA ALA A 177 3.17 2.69 -4.27
C ALA A 177 3.20 1.96 -2.91
N CYS A 178 2.70 0.71 -2.85
CA CYS A 178 2.79 -0.11 -1.62
C CYS A 178 4.23 -0.30 -1.16
N LYS A 179 5.15 -0.61 -2.08
CA LYS A 179 6.56 -0.87 -1.75
C LYS A 179 7.28 0.39 -1.28
N LEU A 180 6.96 1.53 -1.86
CA LEU A 180 7.49 2.82 -1.40
C LEU A 180 6.96 3.18 -0.01
N TRP A 181 5.68 2.95 0.26
CA TRP A 181 5.13 3.15 1.60
C TRP A 181 5.82 2.25 2.63
N GLU A 182 6.00 0.95 2.33
CA GLU A 182 6.71 0.02 3.22
C GLU A 182 8.14 0.49 3.48
N PHE A 183 8.84 0.93 2.44
CA PHE A 183 10.19 1.46 2.57
C PHE A 183 10.25 2.72 3.44
N PHE A 184 9.40 3.72 3.21
CA PHE A 184 9.42 4.96 3.99
C PHE A 184 9.04 4.74 5.45
N HIS A 185 8.09 3.83 5.71
CA HIS A 185 7.73 3.40 7.04
C HIS A 185 8.91 2.67 7.73
N ASP A 186 9.61 1.79 7.02
CA ASP A 186 10.80 1.08 7.55
C ASP A 186 11.97 2.03 7.85
N VAL A 187 12.08 3.14 7.10
CA VAL A 187 13.06 4.21 7.35
C VAL A 187 12.68 5.03 8.60
N GLY A 188 11.38 5.15 8.90
CA GLY A 188 10.86 5.96 10.01
C GLY A 188 10.62 7.42 9.63
N TRP A 189 10.19 7.68 8.40
CA TRP A 189 9.78 9.04 7.97
C TRP A 189 8.36 9.43 8.39
N PHE A 190 7.56 8.45 8.81
CA PHE A 190 6.23 8.60 9.41
C PHE A 190 5.86 7.31 10.14
#